data_AF-A0AAT9HK11-F1
#
_entry.id   AF-A0AAT9HK11-F1
#
_cell.length_a   1.000
_cell.length_b   1.000
_cell.length_c   1.000
_cell.angle_alpha   90.00
_cell.angle_beta   90.00
_cell.angle_gamma   90.00
#
_symmetry.space_group_name_H-M   'P 1'
#
loop_
_entity.id
_entity.type
_entity.pdbx_description
1 polymer ?
#
loop_
_entity_poly.entity_id
_entity_poly.type
_entity_poly.pdbx_seq_one_letter_code
_entity_poly.pdbx_strand_id
1 'polypeptide(L)'
;MWLRARHTGDPADREAARACMARLADWTGADTSTRGLIFWYGTVFADDGERIRNRGARACRDAFDPELGLVPWGSAFGGPRLMARADGVPGMVPLLATVDMEAARSHLRHHLDLCLGDRPSSWSWLHTAATGWTACADPPPGWSRGPAWLLLALAEGARLPDGDSFAALAGILAPPSFVPLADTAHPSGPLDTSAAAITALALLRLGRRDRAVALLEVLVEGHLTTDGRLLDGCYDLTAGTAVRHELIWGDFFLAYALAELTGRVPGTG
;
A
#
# COMPACT_ATOMS: atom_id res chain seq x y z
N MET A 1 3.83 -3.45 -15.49
CA MET A 1 3.52 -4.04 -16.82
C MET A 1 2.20 -3.55 -17.38
N TRP A 2 1.07 -3.71 -16.69
CA TRP A 2 -0.22 -3.19 -17.19
C TRP A 2 -0.23 -1.69 -17.47
N LEU A 3 0.40 -0.87 -16.62
CA LEU A 3 0.57 0.57 -16.89
C LEU A 3 1.27 0.86 -18.22
N ARG A 4 2.33 0.09 -18.55
CA ARG A 4 3.02 0.19 -19.84
C ARG A 4 2.09 -0.20 -20.99
N ALA A 5 1.41 -1.34 -20.87
CA ALA A 5 0.47 -1.83 -21.88
C ALA A 5 -0.69 -0.87 -22.17
N ARG A 6 -1.16 -0.13 -21.15
CA ARG A 6 -2.15 0.94 -21.28
C ARG A 6 -1.56 2.17 -21.99
N HIS A 7 -0.32 2.51 -21.69
CA HIS A 7 0.36 3.67 -22.27
C HIS A 7 0.73 3.45 -23.75
N THR A 8 1.30 2.30 -24.09
CA THR A 8 1.80 1.99 -25.45
C THR A 8 0.69 1.51 -26.37
N GLY A 9 -0.33 0.84 -25.83
CA GLY A 9 -1.36 0.16 -26.61
C GLY A 9 -0.85 -1.09 -27.34
N ASP A 10 0.43 -1.46 -27.16
CA ASP A 10 1.07 -2.57 -27.87
C ASP A 10 0.48 -3.92 -27.41
N PRO A 11 -0.02 -4.77 -28.34
CA PRO A 11 -0.46 -6.12 -28.02
C PRO A 11 0.57 -6.97 -27.28
N ALA A 12 1.87 -6.82 -27.57
CA ALA A 12 2.94 -7.56 -26.92
C ALA A 12 3.09 -7.17 -25.44
N ASP A 13 2.92 -5.89 -25.12
CA ASP A 13 2.93 -5.41 -23.72
C ASP A 13 1.73 -5.93 -22.94
N ARG A 14 0.55 -5.99 -23.58
CA ARG A 14 -0.65 -6.59 -22.98
C ARG A 14 -0.44 -8.08 -22.71
N GLU A 15 0.14 -8.80 -23.67
CA GLU A 15 0.39 -10.23 -23.50
C GLU A 15 1.39 -10.51 -22.37
N ALA A 16 2.48 -9.75 -22.31
CA ALA A 16 3.44 -9.84 -21.22
C ALA A 16 2.77 -9.52 -19.86
N ALA A 17 1.90 -8.50 -19.81
CA ALA A 17 1.16 -8.16 -18.59
C ALA A 17 0.18 -9.27 -18.16
N ARG A 18 -0.53 -9.90 -19.11
CA ARG A 18 -1.40 -11.06 -18.84
C ARG A 18 -0.63 -12.26 -18.31
N ALA A 19 0.48 -12.61 -18.96
CA ALA A 19 1.33 -13.73 -18.54
C ALA A 19 1.85 -13.52 -17.10
N CYS A 20 2.26 -12.30 -16.75
CA CYS A 20 2.67 -11.96 -15.40
C CYS A 20 1.50 -12.03 -14.40
N MET A 21 0.35 -11.45 -14.75
CA MET A 21 -0.85 -11.46 -13.91
C MET A 21 -1.37 -12.89 -13.63
N ALA A 22 -1.27 -13.81 -14.60
CA ALA A 22 -1.72 -15.19 -14.42
C ALA A 22 -1.01 -15.89 -13.25
N ARG A 23 0.24 -15.53 -12.96
CA ARG A 23 1.03 -16.07 -11.84
C ARG A 23 0.52 -15.63 -10.47
N LEU A 24 -0.31 -14.59 -10.41
CA LEU A 24 -0.91 -14.14 -9.15
C LEU A 24 -1.92 -15.16 -8.60
N ALA A 25 -2.45 -16.07 -9.45
CA ALA A 25 -3.39 -17.10 -9.01
C ALA A 25 -2.81 -17.98 -7.88
N ASP A 26 -1.50 -18.23 -7.89
CA ASP A 26 -0.80 -19.04 -6.89
C ASP A 26 -0.84 -18.42 -5.49
N TRP A 27 -1.03 -17.10 -5.40
CA TRP A 27 -1.13 -16.38 -4.13
C TRP A 27 -2.51 -16.47 -3.47
N THR A 28 -3.49 -17.13 -4.11
CA THR A 28 -4.86 -17.17 -3.58
C THR A 28 -4.90 -17.83 -2.20
N GLY A 29 -4.17 -18.92 -2.05
CA GLY A 29 -4.09 -19.70 -0.81
C GLY A 29 -3.00 -19.25 0.16
N ALA A 30 -2.24 -18.20 -0.16
CA ALA A 30 -1.21 -17.70 0.74
C ALA A 30 -1.87 -17.07 1.98
N ASP A 31 -1.48 -17.52 3.17
CA ASP A 31 -1.92 -16.97 4.45
C ASP A 31 -1.23 -15.62 4.68
N THR A 32 -1.75 -14.56 4.07
CA THR A 32 -1.28 -13.19 4.30
C THR A 32 -2.30 -12.11 3.93
N SER A 33 -2.29 -10.98 4.65
CA SER A 33 -3.05 -9.78 4.28
C SER A 33 -2.40 -8.96 3.14
N THR A 34 -1.13 -9.21 2.80
CA THR A 34 -0.49 -8.59 1.60
C THR A 34 -1.14 -9.03 0.28
N ARG A 35 -2.07 -10.00 0.31
CA ARG A 35 -2.97 -10.32 -0.80
C ARG A 35 -3.73 -9.09 -1.32
N GLY A 36 -3.94 -8.07 -0.49
CA GLY A 36 -4.42 -6.76 -0.92
C GLY A 36 -3.51 -6.13 -1.98
N LEU A 37 -2.22 -5.99 -1.68
CA LEU A 37 -1.21 -5.51 -2.61
C LEU A 37 -1.13 -6.37 -3.88
N ILE A 38 -1.14 -7.69 -3.71
CA ILE A 38 -0.99 -8.66 -4.82
C ILE A 38 -2.19 -8.61 -5.76
N PHE A 39 -3.40 -8.79 -5.25
CA PHE A 39 -4.59 -8.94 -6.09
C PHE A 39 -5.19 -7.62 -6.54
N TRP A 40 -5.22 -6.59 -5.69
CA TRP A 40 -5.78 -5.31 -6.10
C TRP A 40 -4.87 -4.66 -7.14
N TYR A 41 -3.63 -4.33 -6.77
CA TYR A 41 -2.73 -3.60 -7.65
C TYR A 41 -2.20 -4.44 -8.82
N GLY A 42 -2.12 -5.76 -8.65
CA GLY A 42 -1.77 -6.68 -9.75
C GLY A 42 -2.84 -6.78 -10.84
N THR A 43 -4.09 -6.40 -10.56
CA THR A 43 -5.23 -6.60 -11.50
C THR A 43 -6.03 -5.34 -11.81
N VAL A 44 -5.85 -4.23 -11.09
CA VAL A 44 -6.70 -3.01 -11.23
C VAL A 44 -6.71 -2.42 -12.64
N PHE A 45 -5.64 -2.63 -13.40
CA PHE A 45 -5.51 -2.14 -14.79
C PHE A 45 -5.69 -3.22 -15.86
N ALA A 46 -5.91 -4.46 -15.45
CA ALA A 46 -6.03 -5.58 -16.37
C ALA A 46 -7.41 -5.60 -17.02
N ASP A 47 -7.45 -5.88 -18.33
CA ASP A 47 -8.71 -5.96 -19.09
C ASP A 47 -9.61 -7.11 -18.59
N ASP A 48 -9.01 -8.21 -18.15
CA ASP A 48 -9.64 -9.45 -17.68
C ASP A 48 -9.29 -9.79 -16.22
N GLY A 49 -8.79 -8.80 -15.48
CA GLY A 49 -8.31 -8.99 -14.09
C GLY A 49 -9.40 -9.28 -13.08
N GLU A 50 -10.66 -8.98 -13.41
CA GLU A 50 -11.80 -9.14 -12.50
C GLU A 50 -11.93 -10.57 -11.97
N ARG A 51 -11.75 -11.58 -12.82
CA ARG A 51 -11.85 -12.98 -12.39
C ARG A 51 -10.84 -13.33 -11.29
N ILE A 52 -9.58 -12.91 -11.46
CA ILE A 52 -8.50 -13.15 -10.49
C ILE A 52 -8.76 -12.33 -9.23
N ARG A 53 -9.13 -11.05 -9.39
CA ARG A 53 -9.44 -10.15 -8.28
C ARG A 53 -10.59 -10.67 -7.42
N ASN A 54 -11.70 -11.10 -8.03
CA ASN A 54 -12.87 -11.61 -7.32
C ASN A 54 -12.56 -12.93 -6.59
N ARG A 55 -11.69 -13.78 -7.15
CA ARG A 55 -11.20 -14.99 -6.46
C ARG A 55 -10.34 -14.61 -5.25
N GLY A 56 -9.41 -13.68 -5.41
CA GLY A 56 -8.59 -13.15 -4.32
C GLY A 56 -9.44 -12.51 -3.22
N ALA A 57 -10.44 -11.71 -3.60
CA ALA A 57 -11.35 -11.05 -2.67
C ALA A 57 -12.14 -12.04 -1.80
N ARG A 58 -12.71 -13.09 -2.41
CA ARG A 58 -13.38 -14.16 -1.65
C ARG A 58 -12.41 -14.87 -0.70
N ALA A 59 -11.21 -15.21 -1.15
CA ALA A 59 -10.19 -15.83 -0.29
C ALA A 59 -9.72 -14.92 0.86
N CYS A 60 -9.70 -13.59 0.66
CA CYS A 60 -9.44 -12.64 1.72
C CYS A 60 -10.63 -12.51 2.68
N ARG A 61 -11.86 -12.58 2.18
CA ARG A 61 -13.06 -12.60 3.02
C ARG A 61 -13.13 -13.84 3.89
N ASP A 62 -12.80 -15.01 3.36
CA ASP A 62 -12.74 -16.27 4.12
C ASP A 62 -11.64 -16.23 5.20
N ALA A 63 -10.60 -15.43 5.00
CA ALA A 63 -9.51 -15.23 5.96
C ALA A 63 -9.75 -14.06 6.93
N PHE A 64 -10.84 -13.30 6.77
CA PHE A 64 -11.20 -12.24 7.68
C PHE A 64 -11.63 -12.85 9.01
N ASP A 65 -10.99 -12.41 10.09
CA ASP A 65 -11.32 -12.81 11.45
C ASP A 65 -12.33 -11.81 12.03
N PRO A 66 -13.59 -12.22 12.28
CA PRO A 66 -14.62 -11.31 12.78
C PRO A 66 -14.41 -10.90 14.24
N GLU A 67 -13.69 -11.69 15.04
CA GLU A 67 -13.38 -11.33 16.43
C GLU A 67 -12.27 -10.27 16.48
N LEU A 68 -11.29 -10.38 15.57
CA LEU A 68 -10.21 -9.39 15.44
C LEU A 68 -10.60 -8.17 14.57
N GLY A 69 -11.67 -8.28 13.79
CA GLY A 69 -12.14 -7.24 12.88
C GLY A 69 -11.24 -7.00 11.67
N LEU A 70 -10.35 -7.93 11.32
CA LEU A 70 -9.37 -7.77 10.24
C LEU A 70 -8.94 -9.11 9.63
N VAL A 71 -8.34 -9.06 8.44
CA VAL A 71 -7.53 -10.16 7.89
C VAL A 71 -6.15 -10.10 8.54
N PRO A 72 -5.70 -11.13 9.29
CA PRO A 72 -4.38 -11.15 9.89
C PRO A 72 -3.26 -11.10 8.85
N TRP A 73 -2.09 -10.56 9.23
CA TRP A 73 -0.91 -10.47 8.38
C TRP A 73 -0.44 -11.82 7.85
N GLY A 74 -0.69 -12.88 8.62
CA GLY A 74 -0.53 -14.26 8.20
C GLY A 74 0.89 -14.80 8.36
N SER A 75 1.08 -16.08 8.03
CA SER A 75 2.34 -16.80 8.20
C SER A 75 3.15 -16.99 6.90
N ALA A 76 2.64 -16.53 5.76
CA ALA A 76 3.25 -16.80 4.44
C ALA A 76 4.69 -16.29 4.27
N PHE A 77 5.10 -15.27 5.02
CA PHE A 77 6.46 -14.72 5.02
C PHE A 77 7.26 -15.09 6.28
N GLY A 78 6.80 -16.07 7.05
CA GLY A 78 7.35 -16.42 8.36
C GLY A 78 6.84 -15.50 9.48
N GLY A 79 7.15 -15.85 10.74
CA GLY A 79 6.71 -15.11 11.91
C GLY A 79 5.28 -15.46 12.39
N PRO A 80 4.75 -14.70 13.37
CA PRO A 80 3.46 -14.98 13.98
C PRO A 80 2.30 -14.70 13.02
N ARG A 81 1.33 -15.61 12.93
CA ARG A 81 0.16 -15.45 12.05
C ARG A 81 -0.74 -14.28 12.44
N LEU A 82 -1.05 -14.15 13.73
CA LEU A 82 -2.03 -13.18 14.26
C LEU A 82 -1.39 -11.80 14.49
N MET A 83 -0.99 -11.16 13.40
CA MET A 83 -0.45 -9.80 13.43
C MET A 83 -1.31 -8.83 12.62
N ALA A 84 -1.26 -7.56 12.98
CA ALA A 84 -1.76 -6.45 12.18
C ALA A 84 -0.57 -5.57 11.82
N ARG A 85 -0.29 -5.39 10.52
CA ARG A 85 0.83 -4.58 10.02
C ARG A 85 0.32 -3.58 8.99
N ALA A 86 0.86 -2.36 9.03
CA ALA A 86 0.42 -1.27 8.15
C ALA A 86 0.52 -1.62 6.65
N ASP A 87 1.50 -2.44 6.25
CA ASP A 87 1.67 -2.92 4.87
C ASP A 87 0.61 -3.95 4.42
N GLY A 88 -0.22 -4.45 5.34
CA GLY A 88 -1.32 -5.36 5.07
C GLY A 88 -2.65 -4.69 4.69
N VAL A 89 -2.74 -3.37 4.79
CA VAL A 89 -4.00 -2.60 4.63
C VAL A 89 -4.24 -2.14 3.18
N PRO A 90 -3.25 -1.55 2.47
CA PRO A 90 -3.47 -1.03 1.13
C PRO A 90 -3.85 -2.12 0.15
N GLY A 91 -4.83 -1.84 -0.71
CA GLY A 91 -5.39 -2.80 -1.64
C GLY A 91 -6.30 -3.84 -0.99
N MET A 92 -6.15 -4.15 0.30
CA MET A 92 -7.06 -5.04 1.02
C MET A 92 -8.43 -4.39 1.21
N VAL A 93 -8.47 -3.11 1.55
CA VAL A 93 -9.72 -2.34 1.72
C VAL A 93 -10.59 -2.40 0.47
N PRO A 94 -10.12 -1.98 -0.73
CA PRO A 94 -10.95 -2.02 -1.93
C PRO A 94 -11.18 -3.45 -2.42
N LEU A 95 -10.26 -4.39 -2.16
CA LEU A 95 -10.44 -5.80 -2.51
C LEU A 95 -11.58 -6.44 -1.71
N LEU A 96 -11.60 -6.28 -0.38
CA LEU A 96 -12.68 -6.77 0.47
C LEU A 96 -14.00 -6.10 0.10
N ALA A 97 -14.00 -4.80 -0.20
CA ALA A 97 -15.22 -4.06 -0.53
C ALA A 97 -15.94 -4.62 -1.77
N THR A 98 -15.26 -5.38 -2.65
CA THR A 98 -15.90 -6.06 -3.79
C THR A 98 -16.81 -7.23 -3.39
N VAL A 99 -16.64 -7.79 -2.20
CA VAL A 99 -17.39 -8.97 -1.72
C VAL A 99 -18.04 -8.77 -0.36
N ASP A 100 -17.48 -7.88 0.47
CA ASP A 100 -17.99 -7.55 1.80
C ASP A 100 -17.51 -6.15 2.23
N MET A 101 -18.42 -5.18 2.12
CA MET A 101 -18.17 -3.78 2.46
C MET A 101 -17.92 -3.55 3.96
N GLU A 102 -18.56 -4.35 4.82
CA GLU A 102 -18.44 -4.19 6.27
C GLU A 102 -17.08 -4.72 6.74
N ALA A 103 -16.63 -5.86 6.23
CA ALA A 103 -15.30 -6.39 6.47
C ALA A 103 -14.21 -5.41 6.01
N ALA A 104 -14.38 -4.76 4.85
CA ALA A 104 -13.46 -3.73 4.37
C ALA A 104 -13.34 -2.54 5.33
N ARG A 105 -14.48 -2.00 5.77
CA ARG A 105 -14.53 -0.88 6.73
C ARG A 105 -13.95 -1.28 8.08
N SER A 106 -14.29 -2.47 8.57
CA SER A 106 -13.80 -3.01 9.84
C SER A 106 -12.27 -3.17 9.80
N HIS A 107 -11.75 -3.74 8.72
CA HIS A 107 -10.31 -3.93 8.52
C HIS A 107 -9.53 -2.62 8.57
N LEU A 108 -10.02 -1.58 7.88
CA LEU A 108 -9.41 -0.25 7.90
C LEU A 108 -9.49 0.38 9.29
N ARG A 109 -10.69 0.39 9.91
CA ARG A 109 -10.89 1.00 11.25
C ARG A 109 -9.99 0.37 12.30
N HIS A 110 -9.91 -0.96 12.35
CA HIS A 110 -9.07 -1.63 13.34
C HIS A 110 -7.59 -1.29 13.16
N HIS A 111 -7.08 -1.17 11.93
CA HIS A 111 -5.70 -0.74 11.72
C HIS A 111 -5.47 0.72 12.12
N LEU A 112 -6.44 1.61 11.88
CA LEU A 112 -6.37 3.00 12.33
C LEU A 112 -6.40 3.09 13.85
N ASP A 113 -7.27 2.36 14.53
CA ASP A 113 -7.36 2.34 15.99
C ASP A 113 -6.07 1.81 16.62
N LEU A 114 -5.46 0.79 16.02
CA LEU A 114 -4.17 0.26 16.49
C LEU A 114 -3.03 1.24 16.24
N CYS A 115 -2.93 1.86 15.06
CA CYS A 115 -1.77 2.67 14.69
C CYS A 115 -1.87 4.14 15.15
N LEU A 116 -3.09 4.68 15.30
CA LEU A 116 -3.37 6.09 15.58
C LEU A 116 -4.16 6.33 16.88
N GLY A 117 -4.59 5.27 17.58
CA GLY A 117 -5.30 5.41 18.85
C GLY A 117 -4.40 5.85 20.01
N ASP A 118 -4.92 5.80 21.24
CA ASP A 118 -4.26 6.29 22.47
C ASP A 118 -3.02 5.48 22.91
N ARG A 119 -2.60 4.51 22.11
CA ARG A 119 -1.47 3.62 22.39
C ARG A 119 -0.18 4.21 21.83
N PRO A 120 1.01 3.75 22.27
CA PRO A 120 2.26 4.09 21.60
C PRO A 120 2.15 3.75 20.11
N SER A 121 2.51 4.70 19.25
CA SER A 121 2.43 4.50 17.80
C SER A 121 3.32 3.33 17.39
N SER A 122 2.71 2.34 16.76
CA SER A 122 3.42 1.23 16.13
C SER A 122 2.72 0.86 14.84
N TRP A 123 3.52 0.42 13.88
CA TRP A 123 3.08 0.00 12.55
C TRP A 123 2.84 -1.51 12.48
N SER A 124 3.07 -2.23 13.58
CA SER A 124 2.95 -3.68 13.70
C SER A 124 2.50 -4.09 15.09
N TRP A 125 1.50 -4.96 15.17
CA TRP A 125 0.87 -5.40 16.41
C TRP A 125 0.71 -6.91 16.40
N LEU A 126 1.03 -7.55 17.53
CA LEU A 126 0.85 -8.99 17.74
C LEU A 126 -0.37 -9.22 18.63
N HIS A 127 -1.26 -10.11 18.21
CA HIS A 127 -2.40 -10.54 19.02
C HIS A 127 -2.11 -11.89 19.69
N THR A 128 -2.35 -11.95 21.00
CA THR A 128 -2.40 -13.22 21.74
C THR A 128 -3.65 -13.27 22.60
N ALA A 129 -4.16 -14.47 22.91
CA ALA A 129 -5.32 -14.63 23.79
C ALA A 129 -5.07 -14.11 25.21
N ALA A 130 -3.80 -14.07 25.67
CA ALA A 130 -3.45 -13.67 27.02
C ALA A 130 -3.36 -12.14 27.19
N THR A 131 -2.85 -11.44 26.18
CA THR A 131 -2.53 -9.99 26.28
C THR A 131 -3.31 -9.12 25.30
N GLY A 132 -4.07 -9.72 24.37
CA GLY A 132 -4.63 -9.01 23.24
C GLY A 132 -3.54 -8.43 22.34
N TRP A 133 -3.80 -7.24 21.79
CA TRP A 133 -2.88 -6.54 20.90
C TRP A 133 -1.72 -5.88 21.66
N THR A 134 -0.50 -6.31 21.34
CA THR A 134 0.77 -5.75 21.86
C THR A 134 1.59 -5.17 20.72
N ALA A 135 2.14 -3.96 20.90
CA ALA A 135 2.98 -3.31 19.89
C ALA A 135 4.25 -4.12 19.64
N CYS A 136 4.63 -4.26 18.37
CA CYS A 136 5.90 -4.84 17.96
C CYS A 136 6.94 -3.72 17.75
N ALA A 137 8.22 -4.05 17.95
CA ALA A 137 9.33 -3.14 17.71
C ALA A 137 9.69 -3.00 16.22
N ASP A 138 9.38 -4.02 15.41
CA ASP A 138 9.61 -4.04 13.97
C ASP A 138 8.28 -4.00 13.20
N PRO A 139 8.10 -3.06 12.25
CA PRO A 139 9.05 -2.02 11.87
C PRO A 139 9.13 -0.88 12.92
N PRO A 140 10.25 -0.14 12.97
CA PRO A 140 10.48 0.87 14.00
C PRO A 140 9.44 2.00 13.93
N PRO A 141 9.15 2.69 15.05
CA PRO A 141 8.16 3.79 15.07
C PRO A 141 8.45 4.91 14.06
N GLY A 142 9.73 5.14 13.74
CA GLY A 142 10.13 6.16 12.75
C GLY A 142 10.04 5.73 11.29
N TRP A 143 9.61 4.49 11.00
CA TRP A 143 9.53 3.94 9.64
C TRP A 143 8.61 4.75 8.72
N SER A 144 9.17 5.28 7.64
CA SER A 144 8.48 6.16 6.68
C SER A 144 7.30 5.54 5.95
N ARG A 145 7.35 4.24 5.63
CA ARG A 145 6.27 3.60 4.85
C ARG A 145 5.03 3.31 5.68
N GLY A 146 5.15 3.21 7.00
CA GLY A 146 4.00 3.02 7.90
C GLY A 146 2.89 4.03 7.64
N PRO A 147 3.15 5.35 7.79
CA PRO A 147 2.15 6.37 7.52
C PRO A 147 1.78 6.47 6.04
N ALA A 148 2.71 6.22 5.11
CA ALA A 148 2.41 6.24 3.67
C ALA A 148 1.39 5.15 3.29
N TRP A 149 1.54 3.93 3.81
CA TRP A 149 0.59 2.83 3.59
C TRP A 149 -0.78 3.15 4.18
N LEU A 150 -0.85 3.61 5.42
CA LEU A 150 -2.13 3.97 6.01
C LEU A 150 -2.80 5.14 5.29
N LEU A 151 -2.04 6.13 4.81
CA LEU A 151 -2.59 7.24 4.03
C LEU A 151 -3.19 6.75 2.71
N LEU A 152 -2.52 5.80 2.03
CA LEU A 152 -3.07 5.16 0.83
C LEU A 152 -4.34 4.36 1.15
N ALA A 153 -4.37 3.65 2.27
CA ALA A 153 -5.56 2.94 2.72
C ALA A 153 -6.72 3.89 3.09
N LEU A 154 -6.44 5.06 3.67
CA LEU A 154 -7.45 6.12 3.89
C LEU A 154 -8.01 6.62 2.56
N ALA A 155 -7.15 6.84 1.56
CA ALA A 155 -7.57 7.24 0.22
C ALA A 155 -8.45 6.17 -0.46
N GLU A 156 -8.21 4.89 -0.18
CA GLU A 156 -9.10 3.81 -0.60
C GLU A 156 -10.41 3.77 0.18
N GLY A 157 -10.35 3.95 1.50
CA GLY A 157 -11.51 4.00 2.39
C GLY A 157 -12.43 5.18 2.11
N ALA A 158 -11.87 6.32 1.70
CA ALA A 158 -12.62 7.52 1.33
C ALA A 158 -13.56 7.30 0.13
N ARG A 159 -13.32 6.27 -0.68
CA ARG A 159 -14.18 5.91 -1.82
C ARG A 159 -15.29 4.92 -1.46
N LEU A 160 -15.26 4.38 -0.25
CA LEU A 160 -16.39 3.59 0.24
C LEU A 160 -17.57 4.55 0.50
N PRO A 161 -18.82 4.07 0.46
CA PRO A 161 -19.95 4.87 0.92
C PRO A 161 -19.66 5.41 2.33
N ASP A 162 -20.07 6.64 2.64
CA ASP A 162 -19.81 7.29 3.94
C ASP A 162 -18.32 7.36 4.34
N GLY A 163 -17.42 7.35 3.35
CA GLY A 163 -15.96 7.32 3.54
C GLY A 163 -15.33 8.63 4.02
N ASP A 164 -16.11 9.72 4.11
CA ASP A 164 -15.61 11.06 4.48
C ASP A 164 -14.85 11.08 5.82
N SER A 165 -15.28 10.25 6.77
CA SER A 165 -14.58 10.11 8.06
C SER A 165 -13.15 9.61 7.91
N PHE A 166 -12.86 8.77 6.92
CA PHE A 166 -11.50 8.31 6.64
C PHE A 166 -10.67 9.41 5.98
N ALA A 167 -11.25 10.16 5.04
CA ALA A 167 -10.56 11.27 4.38
C ALA A 167 -10.12 12.36 5.39
N ALA A 168 -10.91 12.60 6.43
CA ALA A 168 -10.60 13.56 7.49
C ALA A 168 -9.30 13.23 8.26
N LEU A 169 -8.93 11.96 8.36
CA LEU A 169 -7.72 11.51 9.07
C LEU A 169 -6.43 11.71 8.27
N ALA A 170 -6.52 12.06 6.97
CA ALA A 170 -5.36 12.21 6.10
C ALA A 170 -4.32 13.21 6.62
N GLY A 171 -4.76 14.27 7.32
CA GLY A 171 -3.86 15.28 7.88
C GLY A 171 -2.91 14.74 8.95
N ILE A 172 -3.30 13.67 9.66
CA ILE A 172 -2.50 13.05 10.72
C ILE A 172 -1.30 12.28 10.14
N LEU A 173 -1.50 11.67 8.96
CA LEU A 173 -0.53 10.79 8.31
C LEU A 173 0.32 11.48 7.24
N ALA A 174 -0.03 12.71 6.85
CA ALA A 174 0.71 13.44 5.84
C ALA A 174 2.15 13.75 6.32
N PRO A 175 3.19 13.30 5.60
CA PRO A 175 4.56 13.54 6.03
C PRO A 175 4.92 15.04 5.92
N PRO A 176 5.77 15.54 6.83
CA PRO A 176 6.19 16.94 6.83
C PRO A 176 7.09 17.28 5.64
N SER A 177 7.93 16.34 5.19
CA SER A 177 8.79 16.48 4.02
C SER A 177 8.20 15.78 2.78
N PHE A 178 8.63 16.20 1.59
CA PHE A 178 8.22 15.54 0.34
C PHE A 178 8.83 14.15 0.18
N VAL A 179 10.12 14.02 0.49
CA VAL A 179 10.81 12.72 0.57
C VAL A 179 11.23 12.52 2.03
N PRO A 180 10.66 11.55 2.76
CA PRO A 180 11.01 11.30 4.15
C PRO A 180 12.32 10.54 4.27
N LEU A 181 12.96 10.63 5.44
CA LEU A 181 13.97 9.66 5.86
C LEU A 181 13.32 8.29 6.02
N ALA A 182 14.02 7.21 5.69
CA ALA A 182 13.52 5.84 5.85
C ALA A 182 13.13 5.51 7.30
N ASP A 183 13.87 6.07 8.25
CA ASP A 183 13.58 6.02 9.68
C ASP A 183 13.97 7.36 10.32
N THR A 184 13.02 8.03 10.96
CA THR A 184 13.26 9.31 11.64
C THR A 184 14.15 9.20 12.87
N ALA A 185 14.32 8.00 13.43
CA ALA A 185 15.30 7.72 14.49
C ALA A 185 16.76 7.81 13.97
N HIS A 186 16.95 7.85 12.65
CA HIS A 186 18.25 7.99 12.00
C HIS A 186 18.31 9.27 11.14
N PRO A 187 18.55 10.46 11.74
CA PRO A 187 18.56 11.75 11.02
C PRO A 187 19.59 11.85 9.88
N SER A 188 20.67 11.06 9.93
CA SER A 188 21.69 10.94 8.87
C SER A 188 21.47 9.72 7.96
N GLY A 189 20.34 9.03 8.13
CA GLY A 189 19.96 7.84 7.38
C GLY A 189 19.59 8.13 5.92
N PRO A 190 19.32 7.08 5.14
CA PRO A 190 18.85 7.24 3.77
C PRO A 190 17.43 7.82 3.72
N LEU A 191 17.09 8.38 2.57
CA LEU A 191 15.72 8.72 2.21
C LEU A 191 14.93 7.45 1.88
N ASP A 192 13.61 7.60 1.75
CA ASP A 192 12.75 6.56 1.19
C ASP A 192 11.77 7.15 0.16
N THR A 193 12.21 7.15 -1.10
CA THR A 193 11.40 7.59 -2.24
C THR A 193 10.18 6.71 -2.49
N SER A 194 10.18 5.46 -2.01
CA SER A 194 9.02 4.59 -2.13
C SER A 194 7.87 5.06 -1.23
N ALA A 195 8.15 5.48 0.01
CA ALA A 195 7.17 6.11 0.89
C ALA A 195 6.60 7.40 0.28
N ALA A 196 7.45 8.19 -0.38
CA ALA A 196 7.03 9.40 -1.08
C ALA A 196 6.11 9.08 -2.28
N ALA A 197 6.45 8.10 -3.12
CA ALA A 197 5.64 7.69 -4.26
C ALA A 197 4.24 7.18 -3.86
N ILE A 198 4.17 6.37 -2.80
CA ILE A 198 2.91 5.90 -2.19
C ILE A 198 2.08 7.10 -1.70
N THR A 199 2.73 8.04 -1.01
CA THR A 199 2.10 9.26 -0.50
C THR A 199 1.54 10.11 -1.64
N ALA A 200 2.27 10.29 -2.75
CA ALA A 200 1.77 11.02 -3.92
C ALA A 200 0.45 10.47 -4.44
N LEU A 201 0.38 9.15 -4.64
CA LEU A 201 -0.86 8.50 -5.10
C LEU A 201 -2.01 8.71 -4.11
N ALA A 202 -1.74 8.56 -2.82
CA ALA A 202 -2.75 8.77 -1.79
C ALA A 202 -3.27 10.22 -1.78
N LEU A 203 -2.36 11.21 -1.86
CA LEU A 203 -2.72 12.63 -1.90
C LEU A 203 -3.55 12.99 -3.13
N LEU A 204 -3.24 12.45 -4.31
CA LEU A 204 -4.05 12.64 -5.52
C LEU A 204 -5.49 12.20 -5.28
N ARG A 205 -5.66 11.02 -4.69
CA ARG A 205 -6.97 10.39 -4.44
C ARG A 205 -7.77 11.05 -3.32
N LEU A 206 -7.08 11.71 -2.40
CA LEU A 206 -7.68 12.51 -1.34
C LEU A 206 -7.97 13.96 -1.79
N GLY A 207 -7.84 14.27 -3.09
CA GLY A 207 -8.11 15.59 -3.64
C GLY A 207 -7.04 16.64 -3.33
N ARG A 208 -5.89 16.25 -2.77
CA ARG A 208 -4.77 17.15 -2.40
C ARG A 208 -3.79 17.31 -3.58
N ARG A 209 -4.33 17.68 -4.74
CA ARG A 209 -3.61 17.66 -6.04
C ARG A 209 -2.32 18.48 -6.02
N ASP A 210 -2.35 19.72 -5.54
CA ASP A 210 -1.18 20.60 -5.56
C ASP A 210 0.00 20.02 -4.78
N ARG A 211 -0.27 19.45 -3.60
CA ARG A 211 0.76 18.79 -2.79
C ARG A 211 1.30 17.53 -3.47
N ALA A 212 0.43 16.76 -4.11
CA ALA A 212 0.84 15.57 -4.83
C ALA A 212 1.71 15.90 -6.06
N VAL A 213 1.36 16.94 -6.82
CA VAL A 213 2.13 17.42 -7.96
C VAL A 213 3.52 17.87 -7.51
N ALA A 214 3.60 18.72 -6.49
CA ALA A 214 4.89 19.18 -5.96
C ALA A 214 5.76 18.01 -5.46
N LEU A 215 5.16 16.98 -4.86
CA LEU A 215 5.89 15.78 -4.45
C LEU A 215 6.41 14.98 -5.66
N LEU A 216 5.56 14.81 -6.69
CA LEU A 216 5.93 14.10 -7.92
C LEU A 216 7.04 14.82 -8.69
N GLU A 217 7.02 16.15 -8.73
CA GLU A 217 8.10 16.97 -9.30
C GLU A 217 9.43 16.68 -8.59
N VAL A 218 9.45 16.69 -7.24
CA VAL A 218 10.66 16.34 -6.47
C VAL A 218 11.18 14.94 -6.80
N LEU A 219 10.29 13.95 -6.93
CA LEU A 219 10.69 12.59 -7.29
C LEU A 219 11.27 12.50 -8.71
N VAL A 220 10.62 13.14 -9.68
CA VAL A 220 11.03 13.11 -11.09
C VAL A 220 12.33 13.88 -11.32
N GLU A 221 12.49 15.06 -10.72
CA GLU A 221 13.66 15.91 -10.90
C GLU A 221 14.87 15.44 -10.09
N GLY A 222 14.63 14.86 -8.91
CA GLY A 222 15.70 14.55 -7.94
C GLY A 222 16.11 13.09 -7.86
N HIS A 223 15.21 12.15 -8.18
CA HIS A 223 15.41 10.73 -7.85
C HIS A 223 15.12 9.76 -9.00
N LEU A 224 14.47 10.20 -10.07
CA LEU A 224 14.22 9.39 -11.26
C LEU A 224 15.40 9.47 -12.22
N THR A 225 15.97 8.32 -12.57
CA THR A 225 17.03 8.26 -13.57
C THR A 225 16.49 8.45 -14.98
N THR A 226 17.38 8.78 -15.92
CA THR A 226 17.04 8.90 -17.35
C THR A 226 16.52 7.60 -17.97
N ASP A 227 16.87 6.44 -17.40
CA ASP A 227 16.37 5.12 -17.80
C ASP A 227 15.10 4.68 -17.04
N GLY A 228 14.55 5.54 -16.17
CA GLY A 228 13.21 5.38 -15.59
C GLY A 228 13.15 4.65 -14.23
N ARG A 229 14.28 4.52 -13.52
CA ARG A 229 14.36 3.89 -12.20
C ARG A 229 14.25 4.94 -11.10
N LEU A 230 13.40 4.72 -10.10
CA LEU A 230 13.31 5.57 -8.93
C LEU A 230 14.32 5.13 -7.89
N LEU A 231 15.39 5.91 -7.70
CA LEU A 231 16.45 5.64 -6.73
C LEU A 231 16.12 6.16 -5.33
N ASP A 232 17.04 5.99 -4.39
CA ASP A 232 16.94 6.42 -2.98
C ASP A 232 15.74 5.83 -2.21
N GLY A 233 15.29 4.64 -2.63
CA GLY A 233 14.44 3.79 -1.81
C GLY A 233 15.27 3.05 -0.76
N CYS A 234 14.67 2.78 0.41
CA CYS A 234 15.32 2.03 1.48
C CYS A 234 14.46 0.83 1.89
N TYR A 235 14.84 -0.40 1.53
CA TYR A 235 14.05 -1.59 1.85
C TYR A 235 14.08 -1.92 3.34
N ASP A 236 15.26 -2.26 3.86
CA ASP A 236 15.44 -2.63 5.27
C ASP A 236 16.71 -1.97 5.82
N LEU A 237 16.52 -0.88 6.55
CA LEU A 237 17.61 -0.12 7.15
C LEU A 237 18.31 -0.91 8.25
N THR A 238 17.54 -1.61 9.09
CA THR A 238 18.06 -2.38 10.23
C THR A 238 18.95 -3.52 9.76
N ALA A 239 18.53 -4.25 8.72
CA ALA A 239 19.31 -5.32 8.12
C ALA A 239 20.38 -4.82 7.12
N GLY A 240 20.45 -3.50 6.85
CA GLY A 240 21.37 -2.94 5.87
C GLY A 240 21.11 -3.39 4.43
N THR A 241 19.90 -3.87 4.13
CA THR A 241 19.55 -4.46 2.84
C THR A 241 18.86 -3.43 1.96
N ALA A 242 19.46 -3.16 0.79
CA ALA A 242 18.94 -2.26 -0.23
C ALA A 242 18.53 -0.86 0.33
N VAL A 243 19.47 -0.21 1.03
CA VAL A 243 19.22 1.03 1.79
C VAL A 243 19.23 2.33 0.95
N ARG A 244 19.65 2.27 -0.31
CA ARG A 244 19.65 3.37 -1.30
C ARG A 244 19.51 2.81 -2.72
N HIS A 245 18.39 2.13 -2.97
CA HIS A 245 18.20 1.35 -4.19
C HIS A 245 16.87 1.67 -4.87
N GLU A 246 16.78 1.25 -6.13
CA GLU A 246 15.50 1.05 -6.81
C GLU A 246 14.69 -0.03 -6.07
N LEU A 247 13.42 0.28 -5.82
CA LEU A 247 12.47 -0.63 -5.19
C LEU A 247 11.24 -0.74 -6.07
N ILE A 248 10.87 -1.96 -6.45
CA ILE A 248 9.81 -2.21 -7.43
C ILE A 248 8.46 -1.59 -7.06
N TRP A 249 8.12 -1.54 -5.77
CA TRP A 249 6.90 -0.86 -5.33
C TRP A 249 7.02 0.66 -5.45
N GLY A 250 8.20 1.25 -5.25
CA GLY A 250 8.47 2.66 -5.50
C GLY A 250 8.21 3.03 -6.96
N ASP A 251 8.80 2.28 -7.91
CA ASP A 251 8.57 2.51 -9.34
C ASP A 251 7.10 2.33 -9.71
N PHE A 252 6.45 1.28 -9.17
CA PHE A 252 5.05 1.01 -9.42
C PHE A 252 4.16 2.17 -8.96
N PHE A 253 4.31 2.64 -7.72
CA PHE A 253 3.46 3.71 -7.18
C PHE A 253 3.77 5.07 -7.82
N LEU A 254 5.02 5.33 -8.21
CA LEU A 254 5.36 6.52 -8.99
C LEU A 254 4.68 6.48 -10.36
N ALA A 255 4.84 5.38 -11.09
CA ALA A 255 4.22 5.21 -12.40
C ALA A 255 2.69 5.26 -12.33
N TYR A 256 2.08 4.71 -11.26
CA TYR A 256 0.65 4.83 -11.01
C TYR A 256 0.28 6.30 -10.82
N ALA A 257 0.89 7.00 -9.85
CA ALA A 257 0.56 8.38 -9.56
C ALA A 257 0.68 9.28 -10.80
N LEU A 258 1.72 9.11 -11.61
CA LEU A 258 1.89 9.84 -12.88
C LEU A 258 0.82 9.47 -13.92
N ALA A 259 0.48 8.19 -14.05
CA ALA A 259 -0.57 7.76 -14.96
C ALA A 259 -1.94 8.30 -14.55
N GLU A 260 -2.25 8.35 -13.25
CA GLU A 260 -3.49 8.89 -12.71
C GLU A 260 -3.53 10.42 -12.87
N LEU A 261 -2.44 11.12 -12.53
CA LEU A 261 -2.30 12.57 -12.67
C LEU A 261 -2.53 13.05 -14.11
N THR A 262 -2.04 12.27 -15.08
CA THR A 262 -2.10 12.58 -16.52
C THR A 262 -3.31 11.96 -17.24
N GLY A 263 -4.22 11.30 -16.52
CA GLY A 263 -5.43 10.71 -17.10
C GLY A 263 -5.20 9.48 -18.00
N ARG A 264 -4.01 8.86 -17.94
CA ARG A 264 -3.69 7.63 -18.69
C ARG A 264 -4.34 6.38 -18.10
N VAL A 265 -4.62 6.42 -16.81
CA VAL A 265 -5.54 5.49 -16.15
C VAL A 265 -6.66 6.30 -15.52
N PRO A 266 -7.86 5.72 -15.36
CA PRO A 266 -8.89 6.38 -14.59
C PRO A 266 -8.31 6.77 -13.23
N GLY A 267 -8.39 8.05 -12.89
CA GLY A 267 -8.59 8.39 -11.49
C GLY A 267 -9.78 7.54 -11.06
N THR A 268 -9.59 6.69 -10.06
CA THR A 268 -10.73 6.02 -9.44
C THR A 268 -11.49 7.12 -8.71
N GLY A 269 -12.27 7.90 -9.47
CA GLY A 269 -13.15 8.96 -9.04
C GLY A 269 -14.51 8.44 -8.66
#